data_AF-A0A0Q6NNJ8-F1
#
_entry.id   AF-A0A0Q6NNJ8-F1
#
_cell.length_a   1.000
_cell.length_b   1.000
_cell.length_c   1.000
_cell.angle_alpha   90.00
_cell.angle_beta   90.00
_cell.angle_gamma   90.00
#
_symmetry.space_group_name_H-M   'P 1'
#
loop_
_entity.id
_entity.type
_entity.pdbx_description
1 polymer ?
#
loop_
_entity_poly.entity_id
_entity_poly.type
_entity_poly.pdbx_seq_one_letter_code
_entity_poly.pdbx_strand_id
1 'polypeptide(L)'
;MHVSKGDVEIRLELPGAIIRQRRGFGDVSGYGRISGEHFTLSAGVDTAPLFEGLDGNLCQCPHWGYVLRGRLTTTDADGNEETVEENDLFYWPPGHNVRVDCDASIIMFSPEHEHSQVIDHMIARTSG
;
A
#
# COMPACT_ATOMS: atom_id res chain seq x y z
N MET A 1 -7.74 -4.50 0.54
CA MET A 1 -8.19 -5.42 -0.52
C MET A 1 -6.99 -5.87 -1.33
N HIS A 2 -6.81 -7.18 -1.55
CA HIS A 2 -5.74 -7.68 -2.39
C HIS A 2 -6.22 -8.80 -3.33
N VAL A 3 -5.43 -9.07 -4.37
CA VAL A 3 -5.66 -10.16 -5.31
C VAL A 3 -4.33 -10.57 -5.94
N SER A 4 -4.05 -11.87 -5.96
CA SER A 4 -2.89 -12.38 -6.68
C SER A 4 -2.99 -12.03 -8.16
N LYS A 5 -1.89 -11.60 -8.76
CA LYS A 5 -1.79 -11.31 -10.21
C LYS A 5 -2.34 -12.44 -11.08
N GLY A 6 -2.20 -13.69 -10.67
CA GLY A 6 -2.72 -14.86 -11.39
C GLY A 6 -4.25 -14.90 -11.43
N ASP A 7 -4.89 -14.41 -10.38
CA ASP A 7 -6.34 -14.49 -10.13
C ASP A 7 -7.10 -13.23 -10.58
N VAL A 8 -6.39 -12.24 -11.13
CA VAL A 8 -7.04 -11.06 -11.73
C VAL A 8 -7.84 -11.48 -12.96
N GLU A 9 -9.12 -11.09 -13.01
CA GLU A 9 -10.08 -11.39 -14.10
C GLU A 9 -9.46 -11.11 -15.48
N ILE A 10 -9.43 -12.12 -16.35
CA ILE A 10 -9.10 -11.95 -17.77
C ILE A 10 -10.27 -11.23 -18.44
N ARG A 11 -10.03 -10.03 -18.95
CA ARG A 11 -11.01 -9.22 -19.67
C ARG A 11 -10.96 -9.43 -21.18
N LEU A 12 -9.79 -9.72 -21.70
CA LEU A 12 -9.54 -9.94 -23.12
C LEU A 12 -8.38 -10.92 -23.29
N GLU A 13 -8.60 -11.93 -24.13
CA GLU A 13 -7.58 -12.88 -24.54
C GLU A 13 -7.57 -12.96 -26.07
N LEU A 14 -6.41 -12.70 -26.66
CA LEU A 14 -6.15 -12.72 -28.10
C LEU A 14 -4.84 -13.47 -28.35
N PRO A 15 -4.58 -13.98 -29.57
CA PRO A 15 -3.26 -14.53 -29.90
C PRO A 15 -2.14 -13.54 -29.56
N GLY A 16 -1.30 -13.87 -28.58
CA GLY A 16 -0.18 -13.04 -28.11
C GLY A 16 -0.50 -12.01 -27.02
N ALA A 17 -1.73 -11.91 -26.51
CA ALA A 17 -2.08 -10.93 -25.47
C ALA A 17 -3.13 -11.46 -24.48
N ILE A 18 -2.87 -11.28 -23.18
CA ILE A 18 -3.83 -11.53 -22.10
C ILE A 18 -3.95 -10.25 -21.26
N ILE A 19 -5.11 -9.63 -21.29
CA ILE A 19 -5.41 -8.43 -20.49
C ILE A 19 -6.18 -8.84 -19.25
N ARG A 20 -5.62 -8.54 -18.09
CA ARG A 20 -6.24 -8.75 -16.78
C ARG A 20 -6.63 -7.42 -16.16
N GLN A 21 -7.80 -7.35 -15.52
CA GLN A 21 -8.26 -6.14 -14.86
C GLN A 21 -9.04 -6.47 -13.59
N ARG A 22 -8.64 -5.87 -12.46
CA ARG A 22 -9.46 -5.82 -11.26
C ARG A 22 -10.25 -4.51 -11.27
N ARG A 23 -11.58 -4.60 -11.32
CA ARG A 23 -12.49 -3.45 -11.21
C ARG A 23 -12.88 -3.24 -9.74
N GLY A 24 -13.29 -2.02 -9.38
CA GLY A 24 -13.70 -1.68 -8.01
C GLY A 24 -12.56 -1.79 -7.00
N PHE A 25 -11.36 -1.33 -7.38
CA PHE A 25 -10.13 -1.51 -6.62
C PHE A 25 -9.70 -0.18 -6.01
N GLY A 26 -10.52 0.38 -5.12
CA GLY A 26 -10.34 1.71 -4.55
C GLY A 26 -10.95 2.83 -5.40
N ASP A 27 -10.90 4.05 -4.86
CA ASP A 27 -11.39 5.29 -5.49
C ASP A 27 -10.34 6.41 -5.32
N VAL A 28 -10.13 7.17 -6.39
CA VAL A 28 -9.20 8.33 -6.43
C VAL A 28 -9.97 9.66 -6.43
N SER A 29 -11.30 9.62 -6.45
CA SER A 29 -12.15 10.80 -6.47
C SER A 29 -11.91 11.65 -5.22
N GLY A 30 -11.65 12.94 -5.42
CA GLY A 30 -11.33 13.88 -4.34
C GLY A 30 -9.83 14.05 -4.06
N TYR A 31 -8.96 13.20 -4.63
CA TYR A 31 -7.51 13.37 -4.56
C TYR A 31 -6.95 14.15 -5.74
N GLY A 32 -5.75 14.69 -5.55
CA GLY A 32 -5.02 15.47 -6.55
C GLY A 32 -4.12 14.62 -7.45
N ARG A 33 -2.84 15.00 -7.51
CA ARG A 33 -1.83 14.25 -8.27
C ARG A 33 -1.53 12.91 -7.59
N ILE A 34 -1.05 11.96 -8.40
CA ILE A 34 -0.61 10.65 -7.92
C ILE A 34 0.92 10.59 -7.96
N SER A 35 1.54 10.11 -6.87
CA SER A 35 2.95 9.73 -6.79
C SER A 35 3.14 8.26 -7.18
N GLY A 36 4.30 7.94 -7.73
CA GLY A 36 4.77 6.57 -7.93
C GLY A 36 5.99 6.32 -7.05
N GLU A 37 6.00 5.20 -6.35
CA GLU A 37 6.88 4.97 -5.22
C GLU A 37 7.46 3.55 -5.24
N HIS A 38 8.68 3.41 -4.75
CA HIS A 38 9.35 2.13 -4.60
C HIS A 38 9.91 2.03 -3.19
N PHE A 39 9.39 1.08 -2.42
CA PHE A 39 9.82 0.86 -1.05
C PHE A 39 10.62 -0.44 -0.94
N THR A 40 11.66 -0.39 -0.12
CA THR A 40 12.43 -1.56 0.34
C THR A 40 12.40 -1.55 1.85
N LEU A 41 11.87 -2.62 2.44
CA LEU A 41 11.58 -2.69 3.87
C LEU A 41 12.19 -3.97 4.44
N SER A 42 12.94 -3.84 5.53
CA SER A 42 13.53 -4.98 6.21
C SER A 42 12.49 -5.69 7.09
N ALA A 43 12.70 -6.99 7.32
CA ALA A 43 11.91 -7.75 8.29
C ALA A 43 11.90 -7.06 9.66
N GLY A 44 10.73 -7.02 10.30
CA GLY A 44 10.53 -6.40 11.61
C GLY A 44 10.31 -4.88 11.59
N VAL A 45 10.30 -4.24 10.42
CA VAL A 45 9.82 -2.85 10.31
C VAL A 45 8.34 -2.78 10.71
N ASP A 46 8.03 -1.80 11.56
CA ASP A 46 6.68 -1.48 12.04
C ASP A 46 6.50 0.05 11.94
N THR A 47 5.45 0.49 11.25
CA THR A 47 5.17 1.91 11.06
C THR A 47 4.40 2.54 12.21
N ALA A 48 3.78 1.76 13.11
CA ALA A 48 2.95 2.30 14.18
C ALA A 48 3.68 3.36 15.05
N PRO A 49 4.95 3.15 15.46
CA PRO A 49 5.69 4.18 16.19
C PRO A 49 5.98 5.44 15.35
N LEU A 50 6.10 5.31 14.04
CA LEU A 50 6.38 6.44 13.14
C LEU A 50 5.14 7.31 12.91
N PHE A 51 3.95 6.72 13.00
CA PHE A 51 2.68 7.42 12.77
C PHE A 51 2.05 8.00 14.03
N GLU A 52 2.64 7.79 15.21
CA GLU A 52 2.23 8.49 16.43
C GLU A 52 2.17 10.00 16.21
N GLY A 53 1.01 10.60 16.50
CA GLY A 53 0.73 12.03 16.29
C GLY A 53 -0.01 12.36 14.99
N LEU A 54 -0.13 11.42 14.06
CA LEU A 54 -1.09 11.52 12.96
C LEU A 54 -2.52 11.25 13.45
N ASP A 55 -3.51 11.56 12.62
CA ASP A 55 -4.90 11.24 12.92
C ASP A 55 -5.08 9.73 13.11
N GLY A 56 -5.60 9.34 14.28
CA GLY A 56 -5.71 7.95 14.71
C GLY A 56 -4.39 7.20 14.91
N ASN A 57 -3.23 7.86 14.83
CA ASN A 57 -1.90 7.23 14.71
C ASN A 57 -1.79 6.28 13.51
N LEU A 58 -2.40 6.66 12.39
CA LEU A 58 -2.54 5.85 11.18
C LEU A 58 -2.15 6.66 9.94
N CYS A 59 -1.72 5.98 8.88
CA CYS A 59 -1.62 6.60 7.57
C CYS A 59 -3.03 6.85 7.01
N GLN A 60 -3.36 8.11 6.73
CA GLN A 60 -4.64 8.51 6.12
C GLN A 60 -4.57 8.58 4.59
N CYS A 61 -3.43 8.22 4.01
CA CYS A 61 -3.25 8.19 2.57
C CYS A 61 -3.68 6.82 2.02
N PRO A 62 -4.57 6.75 1.02
CA PRO A 62 -4.85 5.48 0.35
C PRO A 62 -3.68 5.08 -0.53
N HIS A 63 -3.43 3.77 -0.61
CA HIS A 63 -2.35 3.23 -1.41
C HIS A 63 -2.82 2.13 -2.34
N TRP A 64 -2.36 2.17 -3.57
CA TRP A 64 -2.46 1.09 -4.54
C TRP A 64 -1.08 0.54 -4.79
N GLY A 65 -0.94 -0.76 -5.03
CA GLY A 65 0.39 -1.24 -5.34
C GLY A 65 0.47 -2.69 -5.77
N TYR A 66 1.73 -3.11 -5.88
CA TYR A 66 2.12 -4.46 -6.26
C TYR A 66 3.30 -4.92 -5.41
N VAL A 67 3.21 -6.13 -4.87
CA VAL A 67 4.30 -6.74 -4.12
C VAL A 67 5.28 -7.42 -5.08
N LEU A 68 6.49 -6.87 -5.17
CA LEU A 68 7.57 -7.45 -5.97
C LEU A 68 8.21 -8.65 -5.26
N ARG A 69 8.30 -8.59 -3.93
CA ARG A 69 8.87 -9.63 -3.07
C ARG A 69 8.44 -9.42 -1.63
N GLY A 70 8.36 -10.51 -0.86
CA GLY A 70 8.19 -10.48 0.59
C GLY A 70 6.73 -10.53 1.02
N ARG A 71 6.48 -10.16 2.28
CA ARG A 71 5.16 -10.21 2.90
C ARG A 71 4.98 -9.06 3.89
N LEU A 72 3.85 -8.37 3.77
CA LEU A 72 3.48 -7.24 4.62
C LEU A 72 2.08 -7.46 5.17
N THR A 73 1.84 -7.01 6.38
CA THR A 73 0.52 -7.03 7.02
C THR A 73 0.12 -5.61 7.36
N THR A 74 -1.04 -5.17 6.88
CA THR A 74 -1.66 -3.92 7.31
C THR A 74 -2.66 -4.16 8.43
N THR A 75 -2.78 -3.21 9.34
CA THR A 75 -3.81 -3.20 10.38
C THR A 75 -4.61 -1.90 10.29
N ASP A 76 -5.93 -1.99 10.19
CA ASP A 76 -6.81 -0.81 10.15
C ASP A 76 -7.17 -0.28 11.54
N ALA A 77 -7.96 0.80 11.58
CA ALA A 77 -8.41 1.44 12.84
C ALA A 77 -9.27 0.53 13.73
N ASP A 78 -9.96 -0.46 13.14
CA ASP A 78 -10.78 -1.44 13.86
C ASP A 78 -9.96 -2.66 14.33
N GLY A 79 -8.67 -2.70 13.97
CA GLY A 79 -7.75 -3.79 14.29
C GLY A 79 -7.83 -4.96 13.32
N ASN A 80 -8.52 -4.83 12.18
CA ASN A 80 -8.54 -5.87 11.17
C ASN A 80 -7.18 -5.93 10.47
N GLU A 81 -6.66 -7.13 10.31
CA GLU A 81 -5.41 -7.36 9.60
C GLU A 81 -5.67 -7.83 8.16
N GLU A 82 -4.88 -7.32 7.22
CA GLU A 82 -4.82 -7.81 5.85
C GLU A 82 -3.35 -8.05 5.47
N THR A 83 -3.03 -9.26 5.03
CA THR A 83 -1.68 -9.63 4.61
C THR A 83 -1.60 -9.70 3.09
N VAL A 84 -0.55 -9.10 2.53
CA VAL A 84 -0.23 -9.16 1.10
C VAL A 84 1.15 -9.80 0.91
N GLU A 85 1.29 -10.56 -0.18
CA GLU A 85 2.53 -11.27 -0.49
C GLU A 85 2.94 -11.14 -1.96
N GLU A 86 4.09 -11.72 -2.30
CA GLU A 86 4.66 -11.64 -3.64
C GLU A 86 3.65 -11.94 -4.76
N ASN A 87 3.60 -11.05 -5.74
CA ASN A 87 2.68 -11.04 -6.87
C ASN A 87 1.24 -10.59 -6.57
N ASP A 88 0.95 -10.10 -5.38
CA ASP A 88 -0.34 -9.46 -5.10
C ASP A 88 -0.41 -8.04 -5.67
N LEU A 89 -1.56 -7.72 -6.28
CA LEU A 89 -2.04 -6.36 -6.39
C LEU A 89 -2.78 -6.05 -5.09
N PHE A 90 -2.60 -4.84 -4.54
CA PHE A 90 -3.28 -4.42 -3.32
C PHE A 90 -3.83 -3.00 -3.41
N TYR A 91 -4.86 -2.76 -2.59
CA TYR A 91 -5.41 -1.46 -2.26
C TYR A 91 -5.61 -1.39 -0.76
N TRP A 92 -4.97 -0.41 -0.11
CA TRP A 92 -5.16 -0.09 1.29
C TRP A 92 -5.95 1.22 1.41
N PRO A 93 -7.12 1.21 2.07
CA PRO A 93 -7.90 2.42 2.31
C PRO A 93 -7.20 3.32 3.33
N PRO A 94 -7.61 4.61 3.44
CA PRO A 94 -7.17 5.48 4.52
C PRO A 94 -7.38 4.84 5.91
N GLY A 95 -6.45 5.08 6.82
CA GLY A 95 -6.54 4.63 8.21
C GLY A 95 -5.92 3.25 8.44
N HIS A 96 -4.62 3.10 8.11
CA HIS A 96 -3.91 1.83 8.34
C HIS A 96 -2.47 2.03 8.85
N ASN A 97 -1.93 0.97 9.44
CA ASN A 97 -0.52 0.76 9.77
C ASN A 97 0.05 -0.41 8.96
N VAL A 98 1.38 -0.51 8.85
CA VAL A 98 2.09 -1.58 8.14
C VAL A 98 3.12 -2.23 9.06
N ARG A 99 3.10 -3.57 9.10
CA ARG A 99 4.16 -4.41 9.65
C ARG A 99 4.77 -5.28 8.55
N VAL A 100 6.08 -5.42 8.57
CA VAL A 100 6.84 -6.19 7.58
C VAL A 100 7.31 -7.50 8.20
N ASP A 101 6.73 -8.62 7.75
CA ASP A 101 7.00 -9.93 8.34
C ASP A 101 8.33 -10.52 7.84
N CYS A 102 8.70 -10.21 6.59
CA CYS A 102 9.97 -10.57 5.98
C CYS A 102 10.40 -9.49 4.97
N ASP A 103 11.70 -9.43 4.64
CA ASP A 103 12.24 -8.42 3.72
C ASP A 103 11.38 -8.27 2.46
N ALA A 104 10.84 -7.08 2.27
CA ALA A 104 9.84 -6.79 1.27
C ALA A 104 10.25 -5.67 0.32
N SER A 105 9.76 -5.77 -0.92
CA SER A 105 9.83 -4.70 -1.88
C SER A 105 8.50 -4.56 -2.60
N ILE A 106 8.02 -3.32 -2.69
CA ILE A 106 6.72 -3.01 -3.27
C ILE A 106 6.83 -1.79 -4.19
N ILE A 107 6.00 -1.78 -5.22
CA ILE A 107 5.69 -0.57 -5.99
C ILE A 107 4.34 -0.06 -5.49
N MET A 108 4.27 1.23 -5.19
CA MET A 108 3.09 1.86 -4.64
C MET A 108 2.73 3.13 -5.42
N PHE A 109 1.44 3.43 -5.46
CA PHE A 109 0.87 4.64 -6.00
C PHE A 109 -0.05 5.24 -4.95
N SER A 110 0.08 6.54 -4.72
CA SER A 110 -0.64 7.26 -3.67
C SER A 110 -1.02 8.66 -4.13
N PRO A 111 -2.02 9.30 -3.52
CA PRO A 111 -2.17 10.74 -3.60
C PRO A 111 -0.91 11.47 -3.11
N GLU A 112 -0.30 12.26 -3.99
CA GLU A 112 1.02 12.89 -3.78
C GLU A 112 1.01 13.81 -2.55
N HIS A 113 -0.07 14.59 -2.37
CA HIS A 113 -0.16 15.57 -1.29
C HIS A 113 -0.22 14.89 0.08
N GLU A 114 -1.12 13.93 0.21
CA GLU A 114 -1.43 13.20 1.44
C GLU A 114 -0.26 12.31 1.85
N HIS A 115 0.40 11.64 0.89
CA HIS A 115 1.54 10.81 1.25
C HIS A 115 2.77 11.66 1.61
N SER A 116 2.98 12.80 0.95
CA SER A 116 4.06 13.72 1.31
C SER A 116 3.93 14.20 2.77
N GLN A 117 2.71 14.48 3.23
CA GLN A 117 2.48 14.86 4.64
C GLN A 117 2.88 13.74 5.62
N VAL A 118 2.56 12.48 5.29
CA VAL A 118 2.94 11.33 6.11
C VAL A 118 4.46 11.15 6.12
N ILE A 119 5.13 11.23 4.97
CA ILE A 119 6.59 11.13 4.87
C ILE A 119 7.27 12.28 5.64
N ASP A 120 6.81 13.51 5.48
CA ASP A 120 7.34 14.68 6.20
C ASP A 120 7.21 14.50 7.73
N HIS A 121 6.09 13.95 8.19
CA HIS A 121 5.88 13.58 9.59
C HIS A 121 6.89 12.52 10.07
N MET A 122 7.08 11.46 9.29
CA MET A 122 8.07 10.41 9.59
C MET A 122 9.50 10.98 9.67
N ILE A 123 9.87 11.87 8.73
CA ILE A 123 11.17 12.54 8.73
C ILE A 123 11.34 13.35 10.03
N ALA A 124 10.33 14.14 10.41
CA ALA A 124 10.36 14.93 11.63
C ALA A 124 10.49 14.06 12.90
N ARG A 125 9.80 12.91 12.95
CA ARG A 125 9.88 11.93 14.06
C ARG A 125 11.24 11.26 14.22
N THR A 126 11.96 11.08 13.11
CA THR A 126 13.26 10.36 13.09
C THR A 126 14.48 11.28 13.17
N SER A 127 14.29 12.58 12.97
CA SER A 127 15.37 13.58 12.97
C SER A 127 15.65 14.21 14.35
N GLY A 128 15.03 13.70 15.42
CA GLY A 128 15.24 14.12 16.81
C GLY A 128 15.85 13.02 17.68
#